data_AF-A0A9D5RP96-F1
#
_entry.id   AF-A0A9D5RP96-F1
#
_cell.length_a   1.000
_cell.length_b   1.000
_cell.length_c   1.000
_cell.angle_alpha   90.00
_cell.angle_beta   90.00
_cell.angle_gamma   90.00
#
_symmetry.space_group_name_H-M   'P 1'
#
loop_
_entity.id
_entity.type
_entity.pdbx_description
1 polymer ?
#
loop_
_entity_poly.entity_id
_entity_poly.type
_entity_poly.pdbx_seq_one_letter_code
_entity_poly.pdbx_strand_id
1 'polypeptide(L)'
;MAKLVGMKVTTRQDGTKGYLYNFADSFSDYDKEHAECRGSQVFSEYSTKAFDVNVGDEVDVIYTKGFQNKAVLMDILVVSENKIKINNK
;
A
#
# COMPACT_ATOMS: atom_id res chain seq x y z
N MET A 1 -1.08 9.86 0.08
CA MET A 1 -0.38 9.05 1.09
C MET A 1 -1.43 8.16 1.65
N ALA A 2 -1.24 6.86 1.52
CA ALA A 2 -2.31 5.91 1.79
C ALA A 2 -2.33 5.57 3.28
N LYS A 3 -3.51 5.27 3.81
CA LYS A 3 -3.67 4.71 5.15
C LYS A 3 -3.91 3.21 5.03
N LEU A 4 -3.16 2.40 5.77
CA LEU A 4 -3.44 0.96 5.87
C LEU A 4 -4.70 0.75 6.73
N VAL A 5 -5.78 0.26 6.13
CA VAL A 5 -7.09 0.08 6.79
C VAL A 5 -7.43 -1.38 7.08
N GLY A 6 -6.69 -2.32 6.52
CA GLY A 6 -6.87 -3.73 6.84
C GLY A 6 -5.79 -4.62 6.26
N MET A 7 -5.52 -5.74 6.94
CA MET A 7 -4.61 -6.77 6.48
C MET A 7 -5.28 -8.14 6.63
N LYS A 8 -5.22 -8.95 5.57
CA LYS A 8 -5.68 -10.34 5.58
C LYS A 8 -4.50 -11.26 5.28
N VAL A 9 -4.22 -12.17 6.20
CA VAL A 9 -3.26 -13.26 6.00
C VAL A 9 -4.01 -14.44 5.38
N THR A 10 -3.47 -14.99 4.29
CA THR A 10 -4.01 -16.18 3.62
C THR A 10 -2.98 -17.30 3.63
N THR A 11 -3.46 -18.54 3.61
CA THR A 11 -2.63 -19.72 3.34
C THR A 11 -2.83 -20.11 1.88
N ARG A 12 -1.75 -20.19 1.12
CA ARG A 12 -1.75 -20.61 -0.29
C ARG A 12 -1.85 -22.14 -0.38
N GLN A 13 -2.14 -22.66 -1.56
CA GLN A 13 -2.27 -24.09 -1.80
C GLN A 13 -1.00 -24.89 -1.47
N ASP A 14 0.18 -24.26 -1.59
CA ASP A 14 1.48 -24.83 -1.25
C ASP A 14 1.83 -24.74 0.26
N GLY A 15 0.88 -24.27 1.10
CA GLY A 15 1.07 -24.09 2.53
C GLY A 15 1.80 -22.80 2.93
N THR A 16 2.30 -22.01 1.97
CA THR A 16 2.96 -20.73 2.25
C THR A 16 1.96 -19.63 2.58
N LYS A 17 2.41 -18.60 3.31
CA LYS A 17 1.57 -17.45 3.66
C LYS A 17 1.54 -16.42 2.52
N GLY A 18 0.37 -15.81 2.34
CA GLY A 18 0.17 -14.61 1.55
C GLY A 18 -0.43 -13.49 2.40
N TYR A 19 -0.20 -12.26 2.00
CA TYR A 19 -0.62 -11.07 2.72
C TYR A 19 -1.35 -10.14 1.76
N LEU A 20 -2.60 -9.82 2.07
CA LEU A 20 -3.38 -8.83 1.34
C LEU A 20 -3.53 -7.58 2.21
N TYR A 21 -2.96 -6.47 1.74
CA TYR A 21 -3.00 -5.17 2.39
C TYR A 21 -4.08 -4.31 1.71
N ASN A 22 -4.92 -3.66 2.51
CA ASN A 22 -6.02 -2.83 2.03
C ASN A 22 -5.80 -1.41 2.49
N PHE A 23 -5.88 -0.47 1.57
CA PHE A 23 -5.54 0.92 1.79
C PHE A 23 -6.71 1.84 1.46
N ALA A 24 -6.71 3.00 2.10
CA ALA A 24 -7.54 4.13 1.74
C ALA A 24 -6.64 5.33 1.44
N ASP A 25 -6.84 5.99 0.31
CA ASP A 25 -6.19 7.26 -0.03
C ASP A 25 -7.25 8.27 -0.52
N SER A 26 -6.83 9.51 -0.71
CA SER A 26 -7.62 10.54 -1.37
C SER A 26 -7.80 10.19 -2.84
N PHE A 27 -8.96 10.50 -3.39
CA PHE A 27 -9.14 10.54 -4.84
C PHE A 27 -8.15 11.52 -5.46
N SER A 28 -7.65 11.21 -6.65
CA SER A 28 -6.79 12.12 -7.39
C SER A 28 -7.58 13.38 -7.80
N ASP A 29 -6.87 14.47 -8.12
CA ASP A 29 -7.54 15.69 -8.59
C ASP A 29 -8.25 15.46 -9.93
N TYR A 30 -7.66 14.61 -10.79
CA TYR A 30 -8.32 14.15 -12.02
C TYR A 30 -9.65 13.46 -11.72
N ASP A 31 -9.70 12.55 -10.74
CA ASP A 31 -10.94 11.86 -10.37
C ASP A 31 -11.99 12.85 -9.86
N LYS A 32 -11.59 13.82 -9.04
CA LYS A 32 -12.53 14.84 -8.51
C LYS A 32 -13.09 15.75 -9.59
N GLU A 33 -12.32 16.02 -10.65
CA GLU A 33 -12.74 16.85 -11.77
C GLU A 33 -13.67 16.10 -12.73
N HIS A 34 -13.52 14.78 -12.84
CA HIS A 34 -14.17 13.97 -13.88
C HIS A 34 -15.19 12.95 -13.34
N ALA A 35 -15.35 12.83 -12.02
CA ALA A 35 -16.30 11.91 -11.38
C ALA A 35 -16.88 12.48 -10.07
N GLU A 36 -18.05 11.98 -9.68
CA GLU A 36 -18.62 12.27 -8.36
C GLU A 36 -18.00 11.34 -7.31
N CYS A 37 -17.02 11.86 -6.58
CA CYS A 37 -16.31 11.11 -5.55
C CYS A 37 -16.96 11.29 -4.16
N ARG A 38 -17.17 10.20 -3.43
CA ARG A 38 -17.61 10.22 -2.02
C ARG A 38 -16.73 9.28 -1.18
N GLY A 39 -16.31 9.74 0.00
CA GLY A 39 -15.45 8.96 0.89
C GLY A 39 -13.99 8.95 0.44
N SER A 40 -13.36 7.77 0.46
CA SER A 40 -11.95 7.57 0.10
C SER A 40 -11.82 6.60 -1.07
N GLN A 41 -10.77 6.77 -1.86
CA GLN A 41 -10.35 5.79 -2.84
C GLN A 41 -9.76 4.58 -2.09
N VAL A 42 -10.26 3.38 -2.36
CA VAL A 42 -9.78 2.15 -1.75
C VAL A 42 -9.09 1.27 -2.77
N PHE A 43 -7.99 0.65 -2.37
CA PHE A 43 -7.26 -0.29 -3.20
C PHE A 43 -6.57 -1.34 -2.33
N SER A 44 -6.13 -2.44 -2.95
CA SER A 44 -5.50 -3.53 -2.23
C SER A 44 -4.29 -4.05 -2.99
N GLU A 45 -3.26 -4.45 -2.24
CA GLU A 45 -2.05 -5.06 -2.79
C GLU A 45 -1.78 -6.40 -2.13
N TYR A 46 -1.33 -7.35 -2.94
CA TYR A 46 -0.95 -8.68 -2.48
C TYR A 46 0.56 -8.84 -2.46
N SER A 47 1.07 -9.50 -1.43
CA SER A 47 2.47 -9.89 -1.31
C SER A 47 2.62 -11.28 -0.71
N THR A 48 3.66 -11.99 -1.11
CA THR A 48 4.13 -13.20 -0.41
C THR A 48 5.10 -12.86 0.73
N LYS A 49 5.61 -11.62 0.77
CA LYS A 49 6.44 -11.06 1.84
C LYS A 49 5.57 -10.34 2.87
N ALA A 50 5.84 -10.57 4.14
CA ALA A 50 5.29 -9.77 5.23
C ALA A 50 6.04 -8.43 5.33
N PHE A 51 5.31 -7.33 5.38
CA PHE A 51 5.82 -6.00 5.71
C PHE A 51 5.55 -5.65 7.17
N ASP A 52 6.44 -4.89 7.78
CA ASP A 52 6.34 -4.44 9.17
C ASP A 52 5.48 -3.18 9.24
N VAL A 53 4.16 -3.37 9.20
CA VAL A 53 3.15 -2.30 9.18
C VAL A 53 1.93 -2.71 10.01
N ASN A 54 1.26 -1.72 10.59
CA ASN A 54 0.09 -1.90 11.42
C ASN A 54 -1.14 -1.19 10.83
N VAL A 55 -2.32 -1.78 11.06
CA VAL A 55 -3.58 -1.13 10.66
C VAL A 55 -3.69 0.21 11.38
N GLY A 56 -3.94 1.26 10.62
CA GLY A 56 -3.94 2.64 11.10
C GLY A 56 -2.75 3.46 10.61
N ASP A 57 -1.66 2.82 10.18
CA ASP A 57 -0.45 3.51 9.72
C ASP A 57 -0.70 4.31 8.45
N GLU A 58 -0.11 5.51 8.40
CA GLU A 58 0.09 6.26 7.16
C GLU A 58 1.34 5.73 6.48
N VAL A 59 1.20 5.34 5.21
CA VAL A 59 2.22 4.62 4.48
C VAL A 59 2.43 5.15 3.06
N ASP A 60 3.65 4.98 2.57
CA ASP A 60 3.99 5.06 1.16
C ASP A 60 4.09 3.64 0.59
N VAL A 61 3.28 3.37 -0.44
CA VAL A 61 3.27 2.09 -1.16
C VAL A 61 4.27 2.17 -2.31
N ILE A 62 5.36 1.40 -2.23
CA ILE A 62 6.46 1.48 -3.17
C ILE A 62 6.36 0.36 -4.18
N TYR A 63 6.28 0.73 -5.45
CA TYR A 63 6.23 -0.19 -6.58
C TYR A 63 7.56 -0.24 -7.32
N THR A 64 7.88 -1.42 -7.85
CA THR A 64 8.97 -1.60 -8.81
C THR A 64 8.43 -2.07 -10.16
N LYS A 65 9.28 -1.95 -11.18
CA LYS A 65 8.98 -2.41 -12.53
C LYS A 65 9.07 -3.93 -12.59
N GLY A 66 7.94 -4.60 -12.73
CA GLY A 66 7.84 -6.04 -12.92
C GLY A 66 7.88 -6.47 -14.39
N PHE A 67 7.58 -7.75 -14.60
CA PHE A 67 7.51 -8.35 -15.94
C PHE A 67 6.49 -7.63 -16.82
N GLN A 68 6.84 -7.40 -18.09
CA GLN A 68 6.03 -6.63 -19.06
C GLN A 68 5.59 -5.24 -18.55
N ASN A 69 6.47 -4.54 -17.83
CA ASN A 69 6.22 -3.19 -17.29
C ASN A 69 5.05 -3.09 -16.30
N LYS A 70 4.57 -4.22 -15.77
CA LYS A 70 3.54 -4.19 -14.72
C LYS A 70 4.16 -3.73 -13.41
N ALA A 71 3.48 -2.82 -12.70
CA ALA A 71 3.87 -2.45 -11.36
C ALA A 71 3.75 -3.66 -10.43
N VAL A 72 4.77 -3.89 -9.60
CA VAL A 72 4.77 -4.95 -8.57
C VAL A 72 5.08 -4.29 -7.24
N LEU A 73 4.28 -4.61 -6.22
CA LEU A 73 4.52 -4.14 -4.86
C LEU A 73 5.91 -4.59 -4.39
N MET A 74 6.76 -3.63 -4.05
CA MET A 74 8.13 -3.86 -3.59
C MET A 74 8.23 -3.66 -2.07
N ASP A 75 7.64 -2.58 -1.55
CA ASP A 75 7.69 -2.24 -0.12
C ASP A 75 6.51 -1.39 0.35
N ILE A 76 6.29 -1.35 1.66
CA ILE A 76 5.35 -0.43 2.32
C ILE A 76 6.11 0.28 3.44
N LEU A 77 6.24 1.60 3.34
CA LEU A 77 7.02 2.39 4.29
C LEU A 77 6.11 3.23 5.17
N VAL A 78 6.24 3.12 6.49
CA VAL A 78 5.50 3.96 7.44
C VAL A 78 6.05 5.39 7.41
N VAL A 79 5.18 6.37 7.17
CA VAL A 79 5.57 7.77 6.96
C VAL A 79 6.07 8.44 8.25
N SER A 80 5.58 8.02 9.42
CA SER A 80 6.05 8.53 10.71
C SER A 80 7.52 8.20 10.97
N GLU A 81 8.02 7.07 10.46
CA GLU A 81 9.42 6.65 10.60
C GLU A 81 10.35 7.31 9.56
N ASN A 82 9.83 7.69 8.40
CA ASN A 82 10.62 8.34 7.34
C ASN A 82 11.01 9.79 7.67
N LYS A 83 10.31 10.47 8.58
CA LYS A 83 10.69 11.83 9.00
C LYS A 83 12.02 11.89 9.79
N ILE A 84 12.50 10.76 10.33
CA ILE A 84 13.74 10.72 11.13
C ILE A 84 14.96 10.39 10.25
N LYS A 85 14.81 9.64 9.14
CA LYS A 85 15.95 9.14 8.36
C LYS A 85 16.45 10.06 7.25
N ILE A 86 15.71 11.13 6.90
CA ILE A 86 16.07 12.03 5.78
C ILE A 86 16.96 13.21 6.23
N ASN A 87 17.15 13.43 7.53
CA ASN A 87 17.94 14.57 8.05
C ASN A 87 19.45 14.30 8.27
N ASN A 88 20.00 13.19 7.76
CA ASN A 88 21.44 12.93 7.83
C ASN A 88 22.06 12.83 6.43
N LYS A 89 22.29 13.97 5.78
CA LYS A 89 23.44 14.17 4.90
C LYS A 89 23.75 15.65 4.69
#